data_AF-A0A315EXJ0-F1
#
_entry.id   AF-A0A315EXJ0-F1
#
_cell.length_a   1.000
_cell.length_b   1.000
_cell.length_c   1.000
_cell.angle_alpha   90.00
_cell.angle_beta   90.00
_cell.angle_gamma   90.00
#
_symmetry.space_group_name_H-M   'P 1'
#
loop_
_entity.id
_entity.type
_entity.pdbx_description
1 polymer ?
#
loop_
_entity_poly.entity_id
_entity_poly.type
_entity_poly.pdbx_seq_one_letter_code
_entity_poly.pdbx_strand_id
1 'polypeptide(L)'
;MKFTNAEKLIVTMLADLHEKLEIDEVNTKLIKQAIYSNNTWALSWELPGIVGDPPEPTPPEVSLIVDILDMWSFIEEAHERFDATEKSALEAKADPFGKHVAFSGFDGNNESEYMSIANFLVKEMNRFTRFADRDLNSHCQVIDGYQRMLAKFLEIRPKLDGRGLSIDEMADVLNARRHSSF
;
A
#
# COMPACT_ATOMS: atom_id res chain seq x y z
N MET A 1 2.98 -6.64 16.03
CA MET A 1 3.85 -7.64 16.70
C MET A 1 5.31 -7.41 16.35
N LYS A 2 6.20 -7.39 17.34
CA LYS A 2 7.65 -7.27 17.14
C LYS A 2 8.40 -8.47 17.74
N PHE A 3 8.89 -9.35 16.87
CA PHE A 3 9.74 -10.47 17.28
C PHE A 3 11.19 -10.05 17.51
N THR A 4 11.80 -10.61 18.54
CA THR A 4 13.25 -10.67 18.74
C THR A 4 13.90 -11.53 17.67
N ASN A 5 15.22 -11.35 17.45
CA ASN A 5 15.96 -12.17 16.50
C ASN A 5 15.93 -13.67 16.85
N ALA A 6 15.92 -13.99 18.15
CA ALA A 6 15.82 -15.38 18.61
C ALA A 6 14.44 -15.98 18.30
N GLU A 7 13.35 -15.23 18.53
CA GLU A 7 12.00 -15.67 18.18
C GLU A 7 11.83 -15.86 16.67
N LYS A 8 12.38 -14.95 15.84
CA LYS A 8 12.37 -15.10 14.39
C LYS A 8 13.03 -16.42 13.95
N LEU A 9 14.18 -16.76 14.54
CA LEU A 9 14.87 -18.02 14.24
C LEU A 9 14.05 -19.24 14.68
N ILE A 10 13.53 -19.22 15.91
CA ILE A 10 12.72 -20.32 16.46
C ILE A 10 11.46 -20.55 15.61
N VAL A 11 10.69 -19.50 15.33
CA VAL A 11 9.44 -19.59 14.55
C VAL A 11 9.72 -20.05 13.12
N THR A 12 10.82 -19.61 12.51
CA THR A 12 11.22 -20.09 11.17
C THR A 12 11.54 -21.58 11.19
N MET A 13 12.34 -22.04 12.17
CA MET A 13 12.67 -23.47 12.31
C MET A 13 11.41 -24.32 12.56
N LEU A 14 10.46 -23.81 13.35
CA LEU A 14 9.18 -24.48 13.59
C LEU A 14 8.32 -24.53 12.32
N ALA A 15 8.25 -23.45 11.56
CA ALA A 15 7.54 -23.43 10.28
C ALA A 15 8.11 -24.46 9.29
N ASP A 16 9.44 -24.61 9.23
CA ASP A 16 10.09 -25.62 8.39
C ASP A 16 9.80 -27.06 8.89
N LEU A 17 9.71 -27.27 10.20
CA LEU A 17 9.29 -28.56 10.77
C LEU A 17 7.83 -28.87 10.45
N HIS A 18 6.92 -27.88 10.55
CA HIS A 18 5.52 -28.04 10.17
C HIS A 18 5.38 -28.45 8.70
N GLU A 19 6.10 -27.79 7.80
CA GLU A 19 6.12 -28.14 6.38
C GLU A 19 6.69 -29.54 6.15
N LYS A 20 7.77 -29.91 6.85
CA LYS A 20 8.40 -31.23 6.72
C LYS A 20 7.53 -32.36 7.24
N LEU A 21 6.74 -32.10 8.27
CA LEU A 21 5.80 -33.05 8.89
C LEU A 21 4.40 -32.99 8.27
N GLU A 22 4.19 -32.16 7.25
CA GLU A 22 2.92 -31.99 6.54
C GLU A 22 1.77 -31.55 7.47
N ILE A 23 2.07 -30.67 8.43
CA ILE A 23 1.09 -30.08 9.36
C ILE A 23 0.52 -28.81 8.74
N ASP A 24 -0.75 -28.85 8.32
CA ASP A 24 -1.43 -27.77 7.58
C ASP A 24 -2.44 -26.97 8.42
N GLU A 25 -2.16 -26.79 9.72
CA GLU A 25 -3.05 -26.02 10.61
C GLU A 25 -2.83 -24.51 10.54
N VAL A 26 -1.66 -24.07 10.05
CA VAL A 26 -1.27 -22.66 9.99
C VAL A 26 -0.54 -22.38 8.69
N ASN A 27 -0.76 -21.21 8.10
CA ASN A 27 -0.07 -20.78 6.88
C ASN A 27 1.41 -20.45 7.17
N THR A 28 2.26 -21.48 7.16
CA THR A 28 3.70 -21.38 7.41
C THR A 28 4.41 -20.48 6.39
N LYS A 29 3.94 -20.48 5.14
CA LYS A 29 4.48 -19.62 4.08
C LYS A 29 4.32 -18.15 4.46
N LEU A 30 3.12 -17.73 4.86
CA LEU A 30 2.85 -16.35 5.29
C LEU A 30 3.73 -15.97 6.50
N ILE A 31 3.85 -16.87 7.48
CA ILE A 31 4.69 -16.64 8.66
C ILE A 31 6.14 -16.38 8.27
N LYS A 32 6.71 -17.24 7.41
CA LYS A 32 8.10 -17.08 6.96
C LYS A 32 8.28 -15.80 6.16
N GLN A 33 7.37 -15.47 5.25
CA GLN A 33 7.45 -14.22 4.50
C GLN A 33 7.39 -13.00 5.42
N ALA A 34 6.48 -12.97 6.40
CA ALA A 34 6.37 -11.88 7.36
C ALA A 34 7.67 -11.69 8.16
N ILE A 35 8.37 -12.79 8.50
CA ILE A 35 9.66 -12.74 9.18
C ILE A 35 10.77 -12.23 8.25
N TYR A 36 10.86 -12.79 7.03
CA TYR A 36 11.93 -12.46 6.07
C TYR A 36 11.86 -11.02 5.57
N SER A 37 10.65 -10.49 5.35
CA SER A 37 10.45 -9.11 4.91
C SER A 37 10.35 -8.11 6.07
N ASN A 38 10.49 -8.58 7.32
CA ASN A 38 10.28 -7.80 8.54
C ASN A 38 8.87 -7.19 8.67
N ASN A 39 7.85 -7.78 8.03
CA ASN A 39 6.44 -7.39 8.10
C ASN A 39 5.67 -8.22 9.13
N THR A 40 6.24 -8.47 10.31
CA THR A 40 5.59 -9.32 11.35
C THR A 40 4.28 -8.74 11.90
N TRP A 41 4.00 -7.46 11.65
CA TRP A 41 2.71 -6.83 11.94
C TRP A 41 1.56 -7.55 11.21
N ALA A 42 1.79 -8.11 10.03
CA ALA A 42 0.75 -8.75 9.24
C ALA A 42 0.18 -10.02 9.90
N LEU A 43 0.96 -10.67 10.76
CA LEU A 43 0.49 -11.84 11.52
C LEU A 43 -0.60 -11.46 12.51
N SER A 44 -0.58 -10.22 13.04
CA SER A 44 -1.68 -9.70 13.88
C SER A 44 -2.97 -9.51 13.10
N TRP A 45 -2.90 -9.31 11.78
CA TRP A 45 -4.07 -9.13 10.92
C TRP A 45 -4.60 -10.45 10.38
N GLU A 46 -3.72 -11.37 9.99
CA GLU A 46 -4.09 -12.62 9.34
C GLU A 46 -4.34 -13.76 10.33
N LEU A 47 -3.75 -13.71 11.53
CA LEU A 47 -3.88 -14.74 12.56
C LEU A 47 -4.41 -14.20 13.91
N PRO A 48 -5.48 -13.38 13.94
CA PRO A 48 -5.97 -12.76 15.17
C PRO A 48 -6.37 -13.80 16.24
N GLY A 49 -6.86 -14.98 15.82
CA GLY A 49 -7.20 -16.08 16.74
C GLY A 49 -6.00 -16.76 17.42
N ILE A 50 -4.78 -16.57 16.91
CA ILE A 50 -3.55 -17.16 17.45
C ILE A 50 -2.77 -16.13 18.28
N VAL A 51 -2.60 -14.92 17.74
CA VAL A 51 -1.78 -13.88 18.37
C VAL A 51 -2.52 -13.10 19.47
N GLY A 52 -3.84 -13.29 19.59
CA GLY A 52 -4.67 -12.76 20.67
C GLY A 52 -5.33 -11.41 20.39
N ASP A 53 -6.28 -11.06 21.26
CA ASP A 53 -7.07 -9.83 21.27
C ASP A 53 -6.74 -9.02 22.54
N PRO A 54 -6.49 -7.70 22.47
CA PRO A 54 -6.52 -6.87 21.27
C PRO A 54 -5.30 -7.08 20.36
N PRO A 55 -5.48 -7.00 19.04
CA PRO A 55 -4.36 -6.97 18.11
C PRO A 55 -3.46 -5.77 18.45
N GLU A 56 -2.16 -5.97 18.35
CA GLU A 56 -1.22 -4.86 18.51
C GLU A 56 -1.55 -3.72 17.55
N PRO A 57 -1.32 -2.45 17.95
CA PRO A 57 -1.55 -1.31 17.09
C PRO A 57 -0.82 -1.48 15.75
N THR A 58 -1.51 -1.19 14.66
CA THR A 58 -0.92 -1.12 13.33
C THR A 58 0.20 -0.07 13.32
N PRO A 59 1.41 -0.41 12.84
CA PRO A 59 2.49 0.56 12.71
C PRO A 59 2.08 1.79 11.87
N PRO A 60 2.52 3.01 12.20
CA PRO A 60 2.18 4.21 11.45
C PRO A 60 2.54 4.11 9.96
N GLU A 61 3.67 3.48 9.63
CA GLU A 61 4.15 3.28 8.27
C GLU A 61 3.19 2.37 7.48
N VAL A 62 2.63 1.35 8.12
CA VAL A 62 1.65 0.45 7.50
C VAL A 62 0.34 1.19 7.22
N SER A 63 -0.12 1.99 8.19
CA SER A 63 -1.33 2.81 8.03
C SER A 63 -1.16 3.80 6.87
N LEU A 64 0.00 4.47 6.80
CA LEU A 64 0.33 5.38 5.70
C LEU A 64 0.27 4.68 4.33
N ILE A 65 0.85 3.48 4.21
CA ILE A 65 0.86 2.75 2.93
C ILE A 65 -0.54 2.27 2.55
N VAL A 66 -1.33 1.80 3.50
CA VAL A 66 -2.75 1.45 3.27
C VAL A 66 -3.52 2.65 2.72
N ASP A 67 -3.35 3.82 3.32
CA ASP A 67 -4.03 5.04 2.88
C ASP A 67 -3.54 5.53 1.50
N ILE A 68 -2.25 5.38 1.19
CA ILE A 68 -1.69 5.69 -0.13
C ILE A 68 -2.26 4.73 -1.19
N LEU A 69 -2.29 3.42 -0.91
CA LEU A 69 -2.84 2.42 -1.85
C LEU A 69 -4.34 2.62 -2.07
N ASP A 70 -5.08 3.01 -1.03
CA ASP A 70 -6.49 3.36 -1.16
C ASP A 70 -6.69 4.61 -2.02
N MET A 71 -5.97 5.70 -1.73
CA MET A 71 -6.00 6.91 -2.55
C MET A 71 -5.74 6.61 -4.03
N TRP A 72 -4.68 5.84 -4.33
CA TRP A 72 -4.36 5.47 -5.71
C TRP A 72 -5.42 4.57 -6.35
N SER A 73 -6.08 3.72 -5.57
CA SER A 73 -7.22 2.93 -6.06
C SER A 73 -8.37 3.84 -6.49
N PHE A 74 -8.73 4.83 -5.67
CA PHE A 74 -9.76 5.82 -6.03
C PHE A 74 -9.38 6.65 -7.26
N ILE A 75 -8.12 7.08 -7.36
CA ILE A 75 -7.61 7.85 -8.50
C ILE A 75 -7.72 7.04 -9.79
N GLU A 76 -7.20 5.82 -9.82
CA GLU A 76 -7.20 5.00 -11.03
C GLU A 76 -8.60 4.52 -11.42
N GLU A 77 -9.46 4.17 -10.46
CA GLU A 77 -10.86 3.82 -10.75
C GLU A 77 -11.64 4.97 -11.38
N ALA A 78 -11.47 6.19 -10.87
CA ALA A 78 -12.13 7.35 -11.46
C ALA A 78 -11.56 7.66 -12.84
N HIS A 79 -10.24 7.59 -13.02
CA HIS A 79 -9.60 7.86 -14.31
C HIS A 79 -9.98 6.84 -15.39
N GLU A 80 -10.15 5.56 -15.03
CA GLU A 80 -10.65 4.52 -15.93
C GLU A 80 -12.07 4.81 -16.45
N ARG A 81 -12.93 5.42 -15.61
CA ARG A 81 -14.32 5.77 -15.96
C ARG A 81 -14.44 7.02 -16.83
N PHE A 82 -13.44 7.90 -16.83
CA PHE A 82 -13.46 9.13 -17.61
C PHE A 82 -13.39 8.87 -19.12
N ASP A 83 -14.18 9.63 -19.87
CA ASP A 83 -14.11 9.65 -21.33
C ASP A 83 -12.89 10.44 -21.85
N ALA A 84 -12.71 10.49 -23.17
CA ALA A 84 -11.56 11.17 -23.78
C ALA A 84 -11.55 12.70 -23.52
N THR A 85 -12.72 13.34 -23.46
CA THR A 85 -12.87 14.77 -23.18
C THR A 85 -12.50 15.06 -21.72
N GLU A 86 -12.99 14.22 -20.81
CA GLU A 86 -12.71 14.32 -19.37
C GLU A 86 -11.24 14.07 -19.06
N LYS A 87 -10.62 13.08 -19.70
CA LYS A 87 -9.17 12.83 -19.62
C LYS A 87 -8.34 14.01 -20.11
N SER A 88 -8.70 14.59 -21.26
CA SER A 88 -8.01 15.78 -21.77
C SER A 88 -8.18 17.00 -20.85
N ALA A 89 -9.36 17.15 -20.23
CA ALA A 89 -9.58 18.19 -19.22
C ALA A 89 -8.73 17.97 -17.96
N LEU A 90 -8.58 16.72 -17.50
CA LEU A 90 -7.70 16.38 -16.38
C LEU A 90 -6.23 16.66 -16.71
N GLU A 91 -5.77 16.26 -17.90
CA GLU A 91 -4.40 16.56 -18.39
C GLU A 91 -4.09 18.05 -18.33
N ALA A 92 -5.02 18.90 -18.79
CA ALA A 92 -4.87 20.35 -18.77
C ALA A 92 -4.88 20.93 -17.34
N LYS A 93 -5.73 20.40 -16.45
CA LYS A 93 -5.87 20.88 -15.07
C LYS A 93 -4.76 20.42 -14.14
N ALA A 94 -4.15 19.27 -14.40
CA ALA A 94 -3.20 18.60 -13.51
C ALA A 94 -1.83 18.34 -14.15
N ASP A 95 -1.44 19.08 -15.18
CA ASP A 95 -0.11 18.95 -15.80
C ASP A 95 1.02 19.02 -14.75
N PRO A 96 2.09 18.20 -14.78
CA PRO A 96 2.31 17.08 -15.68
C PRO A 96 1.65 15.76 -15.22
N PHE A 97 1.03 15.74 -14.03
CA PHE A 97 0.53 14.54 -13.38
C PHE A 97 -0.77 13.98 -13.95
N GLY A 98 -1.57 14.80 -14.65
CA GLY A 98 -2.82 14.39 -15.28
C GLY A 98 -2.65 13.52 -16.53
N LYS A 99 -1.45 13.45 -17.10
CA LYS A 99 -1.16 12.71 -18.34
C LYS A 99 -0.89 11.22 -18.14
N HIS A 100 -0.16 10.90 -17.08
CA HIS A 100 0.21 9.52 -16.74
C HIS A 100 -0.25 9.23 -15.31
N VAL A 101 -1.57 9.01 -15.18
CA VAL A 101 -2.22 8.73 -13.91
C VAL A 101 -2.10 7.23 -13.61
N ALA A 102 -1.00 6.85 -12.97
CA ALA A 102 -0.77 5.49 -12.49
C ALA A 102 0.10 5.49 -11.24
N PHE A 103 -0.22 4.58 -10.31
CA PHE A 103 0.59 4.29 -9.14
C PHE A 103 1.92 3.67 -9.56
N SER A 104 3.03 4.32 -9.20
CA SER A 104 4.39 3.92 -9.57
C SER A 104 5.11 3.11 -8.49
N GLY A 105 4.47 2.83 -7.36
CA GLY A 105 5.14 2.21 -6.22
C GLY A 105 6.04 3.18 -5.44
N PHE A 106 7.16 2.68 -4.91
CA PHE A 106 8.09 3.41 -4.05
C PHE A 106 9.55 3.18 -4.48
N ASP A 107 10.47 4.04 -4.07
CA ASP A 107 11.88 3.90 -4.44
C ASP A 107 12.51 2.70 -3.71
N GLY A 108 12.91 1.67 -4.44
CA GLY A 108 13.55 0.49 -3.86
C GLY A 108 14.86 0.76 -3.11
N ASN A 109 15.54 1.89 -3.36
CA ASN A 109 16.81 2.22 -2.70
C ASN A 109 16.64 3.08 -1.44
N ASN A 110 15.75 4.07 -1.48
CA ASN A 110 15.59 5.05 -0.40
C ASN A 110 14.28 4.89 0.39
N GLU A 111 13.30 4.17 -0.15
CA GLU A 111 11.96 3.96 0.40
C GLU A 111 11.65 2.45 0.51
N SER A 112 12.69 1.63 0.71
CA SER A 112 12.61 0.17 0.69
C SER A 112 11.64 -0.41 1.72
N GLU A 113 11.48 0.24 2.87
CA GLU A 113 10.50 -0.13 3.89
C GLU A 113 9.06 0.04 3.38
N TYR A 114 8.75 1.18 2.78
CA TYR A 114 7.43 1.44 2.18
C TYR A 114 7.15 0.50 1.01
N MET A 115 8.15 0.24 0.18
CA MET A 115 8.05 -0.75 -0.90
C MET A 115 7.81 -2.16 -0.36
N SER A 116 8.48 -2.55 0.73
CA SER A 116 8.30 -3.86 1.39
C SER A 116 6.87 -4.02 1.91
N ILE A 117 6.35 -3.02 2.62
CA ILE A 117 4.98 -3.02 3.15
C ILE A 117 3.97 -3.12 2.01
N ALA A 118 4.14 -2.32 0.95
CA ALA A 118 3.23 -2.32 -0.20
C ALA A 118 3.22 -3.68 -0.91
N ASN A 119 4.40 -4.27 -1.18
CA ASN A 119 4.48 -5.60 -1.77
C ASN A 119 3.85 -6.65 -0.86
N PHE A 120 4.04 -6.57 0.46
CA PHE A 120 3.48 -7.55 1.38
C PHE A 120 1.94 -7.50 1.40
N LEU A 121 1.36 -6.30 1.49
CA LEU A 121 -0.08 -6.10 1.40
C LEU A 121 -0.64 -6.66 0.08
N VAL A 122 0.02 -6.36 -1.04
CA VAL A 122 -0.47 -6.69 -2.38
C VAL A 122 -0.28 -8.16 -2.74
N LYS A 123 0.94 -8.68 -2.56
CA LYS A 123 1.35 -9.99 -3.09
C LYS A 123 1.20 -11.13 -2.08
N GLU A 124 1.40 -10.85 -0.79
CA GLU A 124 1.34 -11.90 0.25
C GLU A 124 -0.04 -11.94 0.93
N MET A 125 -0.67 -10.79 1.15
CA MET A 125 -1.98 -10.69 1.81
C MET A 125 -3.16 -10.57 0.83
N ASN A 126 -2.91 -10.49 -0.48
CA ASN A 126 -3.92 -10.32 -1.53
C ASN A 126 -4.86 -9.11 -1.30
N ARG A 127 -4.34 -8.02 -0.74
CA ARG A 127 -5.06 -6.74 -0.57
C ARG A 127 -4.72 -5.82 -1.73
N PHE A 128 -5.60 -4.90 -2.12
CA PHE A 128 -5.34 -3.97 -3.23
C PHE A 128 -4.88 -4.68 -4.53
N THR A 129 -5.56 -5.78 -4.89
CA THR A 129 -5.15 -6.71 -5.96
C THR A 129 -5.01 -6.07 -7.35
N ARG A 130 -5.59 -4.88 -7.59
CA ARG A 130 -5.36 -4.10 -8.83
C ARG A 130 -3.88 -3.83 -9.09
N PHE A 131 -3.07 -3.79 -8.04
CA PHE A 131 -1.63 -3.52 -8.13
C PHE A 131 -0.77 -4.81 -8.17
N ALA A 132 -1.38 -6.00 -8.15
CA ALA A 132 -0.67 -7.28 -8.01
C ALA A 132 0.32 -7.57 -9.14
N ASP A 133 -0.05 -7.23 -10.37
CA ASP A 133 0.75 -7.53 -11.57
C ASP A 133 1.75 -6.42 -11.93
N ARG A 134 2.04 -5.50 -11.00
CA ARG A 134 2.90 -4.34 -11.24
C ARG A 134 4.26 -4.46 -10.56
N ASP A 135 5.27 -3.85 -11.17
CA ASP A 135 6.49 -3.50 -10.44
C ASP A 135 6.19 -2.28 -9.56
N LEU A 136 6.40 -2.43 -8.26
CA LEU A 136 6.17 -1.38 -7.26
C LEU A 136 7.44 -0.60 -6.94
N ASN A 137 8.41 -0.60 -7.85
CA ASN A 137 9.62 0.21 -7.76
C ASN A 137 9.48 1.48 -8.64
N SER A 138 9.38 2.64 -8.00
CA SER A 138 9.27 3.92 -8.71
C SER A 138 10.60 4.41 -9.29
N HIS A 139 11.73 3.80 -8.89
CA HIS A 139 13.10 4.24 -9.22
C HIS A 139 13.43 5.69 -8.85
N CYS A 140 12.58 6.36 -8.07
CA CYS A 140 12.76 7.73 -7.58
C CYS A 140 11.93 7.97 -6.32
N GLN A 141 12.42 8.80 -5.40
CA GLN A 141 11.68 9.10 -4.16
C GLN A 141 10.35 9.79 -4.48
N VAL A 142 9.26 9.26 -3.95
CA VAL A 142 7.89 9.72 -4.20
C VAL A 142 7.08 9.96 -2.93
N ILE A 143 7.55 9.49 -1.77
CA ILE A 143 6.77 9.46 -0.53
C ILE A 143 6.28 10.85 -0.12
N ASP A 144 7.12 11.87 -0.18
CA ASP A 144 6.75 13.25 0.16
C ASP A 144 5.63 13.77 -0.74
N GLY A 145 5.69 13.42 -2.02
CA GLY A 145 4.65 13.73 -2.99
C GLY A 145 3.34 13.04 -2.65
N TYR A 146 3.38 11.74 -2.36
CA TYR A 146 2.20 10.97 -1.98
C TYR A 146 1.59 11.44 -0.67
N GLN A 147 2.37 11.86 0.32
CA GLN A 147 1.85 12.42 1.57
C GLN A 147 1.09 13.73 1.34
N ARG A 148 1.57 14.61 0.45
CA ARG A 148 0.84 15.83 0.08
C ARG A 148 -0.47 15.53 -0.65
N MET A 149 -0.44 14.59 -1.59
CA MET A 149 -1.64 14.10 -2.26
C MET A 149 -2.63 13.52 -1.25
N LEU A 150 -2.13 12.71 -0.31
CA LEU A 150 -2.94 12.03 0.69
C LEU A 150 -3.64 13.03 1.62
N ALA A 151 -2.97 14.11 2.02
CA ALA A 151 -3.60 15.18 2.81
C ALA A 151 -4.84 15.75 2.11
N LYS A 152 -4.77 15.98 0.79
CA LYS A 152 -5.92 16.43 -0.01
C LYS A 152 -6.98 15.36 -0.18
N PHE A 153 -6.57 14.12 -0.43
CA PHE A 153 -7.50 13.01 -0.55
C PHE A 153 -8.30 12.79 0.75
N LEU A 154 -7.68 12.86 1.91
CA LEU A 154 -8.36 12.66 3.20
C LEU A 154 -9.40 13.74 3.53
N GLU A 155 -9.25 14.97 3.02
CA GLU A 155 -10.28 16.02 3.11
C GLU A 155 -11.55 15.69 2.28
N ILE A 156 -11.40 14.85 1.25
CA ILE A 156 -12.44 14.50 0.27
C ILE A 156 -13.04 13.12 0.55
N ARG A 157 -12.24 12.14 1.00
CA ARG A 157 -12.60 10.72 1.18
C ARG A 157 -13.93 10.49 1.90
N PRO A 158 -14.27 11.19 3.01
CA PRO A 158 -15.57 11.00 3.68
C PRO A 158 -16.79 11.40 2.84
N LYS A 159 -16.60 12.19 1.77
CA LYS A 159 -17.66 12.69 0.88
C LYS A 159 -17.82 11.84 -0.39
N LEU A 160 -17.02 10.78 -0.54
CA LEU A 160 -17.04 9.88 -1.70
C LEU A 160 -17.99 8.69 -1.51
N ASP A 161 -18.90 8.74 -0.53
CA ASP A 161 -19.83 7.64 -0.25
C ASP A 161 -20.65 7.26 -1.49
N GLY A 162 -20.31 6.10 -2.07
CA GLY A 162 -20.93 5.55 -3.28
C GLY A 162 -20.54 6.20 -4.61
N ARG A 163 -19.56 7.11 -4.67
CA ARG A 163 -19.11 7.77 -5.91
C ARG A 163 -17.59 7.81 -6.07
N GLY A 164 -17.13 7.96 -7.32
CA GLY A 164 -15.73 8.23 -7.63
C GLY A 164 -15.36 9.71 -7.45
N LEU A 165 -14.05 9.99 -7.58
CA LEU A 165 -13.53 11.35 -7.68
C LEU A 165 -14.05 12.03 -8.94
N SER A 166 -14.45 13.30 -8.81
CA SER A 166 -14.67 14.17 -9.97
C SER A 166 -13.33 14.61 -10.58
N ILE A 167 -13.37 15.17 -11.78
CA ILE A 167 -12.17 15.69 -12.47
C ILE A 167 -11.47 16.76 -11.63
N ASP A 168 -12.24 17.67 -11.01
CA ASP A 168 -11.68 18.75 -10.18
C ASP A 168 -11.04 18.21 -8.90
N GLU A 169 -11.73 17.31 -8.19
CA GLU A 169 -11.18 16.66 -7.00
C GLU A 169 -9.91 15.86 -7.32
N MET A 170 -9.89 15.13 -8.45
CA MET A 170 -8.71 14.39 -8.89
C MET A 170 -7.56 15.33 -9.26
N ALA A 171 -7.85 16.43 -9.97
CA ALA A 171 -6.84 17.42 -10.33
C ALA A 171 -6.23 18.07 -9.08
N ASP A 172 -7.04 18.40 -8.07
CA ASP A 172 -6.57 18.96 -6.81
C ASP A 172 -5.63 17.99 -6.07
N VAL A 173 -6.00 16.71 -5.99
CA VAL A 173 -5.17 15.67 -5.38
C VAL A 173 -3.86 15.49 -6.15
N LEU A 174 -3.90 15.35 -7.48
CA LEU A 174 -2.70 15.16 -8.31
C LEU A 174 -1.76 16.38 -8.25
N ASN A 175 -2.31 17.60 -8.28
CA ASN A 175 -1.50 18.82 -8.21
C ASN A 175 -0.78 19.00 -6.87
N ALA A 176 -1.35 18.48 -5.77
CA ALA A 176 -0.69 18.50 -4.47
C ALA A 176 0.65 17.73 -4.45
N ARG A 177 0.89 16.85 -5.42
CA ARG A 177 2.18 16.17 -5.59
C ARG A 177 3.33 17.14 -5.84
N ARG A 178 3.08 18.31 -6.44
CA ARG A 178 4.13 19.33 -6.67
C ARG A 178 4.79 19.70 -5.34
N HIS A 179 6.11 19.81 -5.34
CA HIS A 179 6.83 20.39 -4.21
C HIS A 179 6.65 21.90 -4.28
N SER A 180 6.06 22.52 -3.25
CA SER A 180 6.11 23.98 -3.12
C SER A 180 7.54 24.36 -2.79
N SER A 181 8.32 24.75 -3.81
CA SER A 181 9.57 25.46 -3.58
C SER A 181 9.23 26.81 -2.96
N PHE A 182 9.45 26.95 -1.65
CA PHE A 182 9.56 28.25 -0.99
C PHE A 182 11.03 28.67 -0.98
#